data_AF-A0A7K7CM66-F1
#
_entry.id   AF-A0A7K7CM66-F1
#
_cell.length_a   1.000
_cell.length_b   1.000
_cell.length_c   1.000
_cell.angle_alpha   90.00
_cell.angle_beta   90.00
_cell.angle_gamma   90.00
#
_symmetry.space_group_name_H-M   'P 1'
#
loop_
_entity.id
_entity.type
_entity.pdbx_description
1 polymer ?
#
loop_
_entity_poly.entity_id
_entity_poly.type
_entity_poly.pdbx_seq_one_letter_code
_entity_poly.pdbx_strand_id
1 'polypeptide(L)'
;WLCCPKGWRRFQRSCYFLSTDKMAWAESEQNCTGMGSQLVVINSKAEQVETVTNIYETKYYIGLSAHKNGQWQWVDQTPYEKTATFWKPGEPNLLFAEKCAAI
;
A
#
# COMPACT_ATOMS: atom_id res chain seq x y z
N TRP A 1 -6.43 5.67 -23.25
CA TRP A 1 -5.11 5.02 -23.40
C TRP A 1 -4.82 4.16 -22.19
N LEU A 2 -4.17 3.00 -22.36
CA LEU A 2 -4.06 1.92 -21.36
C LEU A 2 -2.59 1.54 -21.03
N CYS A 3 -1.63 2.44 -21.29
CA CYS A 3 -0.20 2.14 -21.15
C CYS A 3 0.32 2.60 -19.78
N CYS A 4 1.09 1.74 -19.10
CA CYS A 4 1.84 2.09 -17.90
C CYS A 4 3.27 2.53 -18.25
N PRO A 5 3.93 3.37 -17.42
CA PRO A 5 5.32 3.72 -17.62
C PRO A 5 6.24 2.48 -17.57
N LYS A 6 7.42 2.57 -18.18
CA LYS A 6 8.39 1.46 -18.18
C LYS A 6 8.79 1.10 -16.75
N GLY A 7 8.77 -0.19 -16.41
CA GLY A 7 9.04 -0.68 -15.06
C GLY A 7 7.82 -0.72 -14.13
N TRP A 8 6.67 -0.22 -14.59
CA TRP A 8 5.40 -0.31 -13.87
C TRP A 8 4.59 -1.49 -14.38
N ARG A 9 3.91 -2.17 -13.47
CA ARG A 9 3.02 -3.28 -13.77
C ARG A 9 1.60 -2.78 -13.89
N ARG A 10 0.87 -3.26 -14.90
CA ARG A 10 -0.54 -2.92 -15.08
C ARG A 10 -1.40 -3.97 -14.40
N PHE A 11 -2.30 -3.53 -13.54
CA PHE A 11 -3.41 -4.35 -13.08
C PHE A 11 -4.71 -3.55 -13.18
N GLN A 12 -5.66 -4.10 -13.94
CA GLN A 12 -6.89 -3.42 -14.33
C GLN A 12 -6.64 -2.03 -14.95
N ARG A 13 -7.10 -0.96 -14.29
CA ARG A 13 -7.00 0.44 -14.72
C ARG A 13 -5.86 1.20 -14.02
N SER A 14 -5.04 0.50 -13.22
CA SER A 14 -3.99 1.10 -12.40
C SER A 14 -2.61 0.55 -12.78
N CYS A 15 -1.59 1.35 -12.47
CA CYS A 15 -0.18 1.00 -12.65
C CYS A 15 0.49 0.93 -11.27
N TYR A 16 1.29 -0.11 -11.04
CA TYR A 16 1.94 -0.40 -9.77
C TYR A 16 3.44 -0.44 -9.96
N PHE A 17 4.16 0.21 -9.06
CA PHE A 17 5.61 0.23 -9.02
C PHE A 17 6.09 -0.40 -7.72
N LEU A 18 7.01 -1.35 -7.83
CA LEU A 18 7.67 -1.98 -6.70
C LEU A 18 9.05 -1.35 -6.55
N SER A 19 9.20 -0.48 -5.55
CA SER A 19 10.49 0.14 -5.26
C SER A 19 11.47 -0.87 -4.66
N THR A 20 12.71 -0.87 -5.12
CA THR A 20 13.78 -1.69 -4.53
C THR A 20 14.48 -0.99 -3.35
N ASP A 21 14.17 0.28 -3.11
CA ASP A 21 14.80 1.10 -2.08
C ASP A 21 14.16 0.85 -0.71
N LYS A 22 15.01 0.80 0.32
CA LYS A 22 14.56 0.70 1.72
C LYS A 22 14.49 2.11 2.31
N MET A 23 13.27 2.59 2.53
CA MET A 23 12.98 3.94 3.03
C MET A 23 11.95 3.86 4.15
N ALA A 24 11.86 4.87 5.01
CA ALA A 24 10.76 4.98 5.97
C ALA A 24 9.42 5.17 5.24
N TRP A 25 8.28 4.91 5.90
CA TRP A 25 6.95 5.07 5.26
C TRP A 25 6.73 6.48 4.71
N ALA A 26 7.08 7.51 5.48
CA ALA A 26 6.93 8.92 5.06
C ALA A 26 7.83 9.28 3.87
N GLU A 27 9.06 8.75 3.82
CA GLU A 27 9.96 8.93 2.68
C GLU A 27 9.44 8.17 1.45
N SER A 28 8.86 6.99 1.65
CA SER A 28 8.25 6.18 0.59
C SER A 28 7.03 6.90 -0.02
N GLU A 29 6.19 7.52 0.82
CA GLU A 29 5.07 8.35 0.37
C GLU A 29 5.54 9.56 -0.44
N GLN A 30 6.55 10.27 0.05
CA GLN A 30 7.13 11.41 -0.65
C GLN A 30 7.76 11.01 -2.00
N ASN A 31 8.44 9.85 -2.04
CA ASN A 31 9.02 9.33 -3.27
C ASN A 31 7.93 9.00 -4.30
N CYS A 32 6.89 8.27 -3.90
CA CYS A 32 5.74 8.00 -4.76
C CYS A 32 5.09 9.30 -5.26
N THR A 33 4.89 10.29 -4.39
CA THR A 33 4.32 11.59 -4.75
C THR A 33 5.21 12.33 -5.74
N GLY A 34 6.53 12.30 -5.55
CA GLY A 34 7.52 12.87 -6.47
C GLY A 34 7.54 12.21 -7.86
N MET A 35 7.16 10.93 -7.94
CA MET A 35 6.96 10.21 -9.21
C MET A 35 5.60 10.49 -9.88
N GLY A 36 4.77 11.36 -9.30
CA GLY A 36 3.40 11.61 -9.77
C GLY A 36 2.45 10.45 -9.47
N SER A 37 2.75 9.64 -8.45
CA SER A 37 1.94 8.52 -7.99
C SER A 37 1.66 8.61 -6.50
N GLN A 38 1.12 7.54 -5.91
CA GLN A 38 0.86 7.43 -4.48
C GLN A 38 1.18 6.01 -4.01
N LEU A 39 1.37 5.83 -2.71
CA LEU A 39 1.47 4.49 -2.13
C LEU A 39 0.19 3.69 -2.43
N VAL A 40 0.34 2.38 -2.64
CA VAL A 40 -0.75 1.54 -3.13
C VAL A 40 -1.95 1.51 -2.18
N VAL A 41 -3.15 1.62 -2.73
CA VAL A 41 -4.42 1.50 -2.01
C VAL A 41 -5.10 0.22 -2.44
N ILE A 42 -5.32 -0.70 -1.51
CA ILE A 42 -5.86 -2.02 -1.83
C ILE A 42 -7.38 -1.98 -1.71
N ASN A 43 -8.06 -1.96 -2.84
CA ASN A 43 -9.52 -1.87 -2.95
C ASN A 43 -10.19 -3.24 -3.15
N SER A 44 -9.42 -4.28 -3.47
CA SER A 44 -9.96 -5.61 -3.72
C SER A 44 -8.99 -6.74 -3.35
N LYS A 45 -9.54 -7.92 -3.07
CA LYS A 45 -8.73 -9.13 -2.82
C LYS A 45 -7.87 -9.49 -4.02
N ALA A 46 -8.35 -9.24 -5.23
CA ALA A 46 -7.60 -9.52 -6.46
C ALA A 46 -6.38 -8.59 -6.60
N GLU A 47 -6.54 -7.31 -6.25
CA GLU A 47 -5.44 -6.34 -6.18
C GLU A 47 -4.44 -6.68 -5.08
N GLN A 48 -4.92 -7.14 -3.91
CA GLN A 48 -4.04 -7.68 -2.87
C GLN A 48 -3.26 -8.89 -3.39
N VAL A 49 -3.90 -9.85 -4.04
CA VAL A 49 -3.19 -11.04 -4.56
C VAL A 49 -2.18 -10.65 -5.63
N GLU A 50 -2.49 -9.72 -6.52
CA GLU A 50 -1.53 -9.25 -7.55
C GLU A 50 -0.30 -8.59 -6.92
N THR A 51 -0.51 -7.78 -5.88
CA THR A 51 0.58 -7.11 -5.14
C THR A 51 1.36 -8.11 -4.26
N VAL A 52 0.70 -9.11 -3.64
CA VAL A 52 1.29 -10.14 -2.76
C VAL A 52 2.05 -11.23 -3.51
N THR A 53 1.57 -11.66 -4.67
CA THR A 53 2.12 -12.84 -5.38
C THR A 53 3.54 -12.63 -5.89
N ASN A 54 4.10 -11.42 -5.80
CA ASN A 54 5.48 -11.12 -6.21
C ASN A 54 6.40 -10.74 -5.06
N ILE A 55 5.94 -10.80 -3.81
CA ILE A 55 6.67 -10.25 -2.66
C ILE A 55 7.01 -11.32 -1.61
N TYR A 56 7.18 -12.57 -2.05
CA TYR A 56 7.40 -13.75 -1.20
C TYR A 56 8.51 -13.61 -0.12
N GLU A 57 9.43 -12.64 -0.23
CA GLU A 57 10.49 -12.41 0.76
C GLU A 57 10.67 -10.95 1.23
N THR A 58 9.96 -9.97 0.66
CA THR A 58 10.19 -8.55 0.94
C THR A 58 8.90 -7.85 1.36
N LYS A 59 8.96 -7.12 2.48
CA LYS A 59 7.84 -6.29 2.94
C LYS A 59 7.81 -4.96 2.20
N TYR A 60 6.65 -4.55 1.69
CA TYR A 60 6.47 -3.26 1.02
C TYR A 60 5.49 -2.39 1.77
N TYR A 61 5.81 -1.11 1.96
CA TYR A 61 4.85 -0.17 2.53
C TYR A 61 3.67 0.06 1.59
N ILE A 62 2.47 0.14 2.17
CA ILE A 62 1.24 0.46 1.44
C ILE A 62 0.70 1.80 1.93
N GLY A 63 -0.26 2.36 1.19
CA GLY A 63 -0.84 3.68 1.46
C GLY A 63 -1.78 3.72 2.66
N LEU A 64 -1.70 2.75 3.57
CA LEU A 64 -2.54 2.65 4.76
C LEU A 64 -1.70 3.05 5.99
N SER A 65 -2.16 4.08 6.70
CA SER A 65 -1.51 4.58 7.91
C SER A 65 -2.54 4.86 9.00
N ALA A 66 -2.12 4.78 10.26
CA ALA A 66 -2.96 5.10 11.41
C ALA A 66 -2.72 6.55 11.85
N HIS A 67 -3.80 7.32 11.95
CA HIS A 67 -3.79 8.66 12.53
C HIS A 67 -3.51 8.62 14.03
N LYS A 68 -3.23 9.77 14.64
CA LYS A 68 -2.94 9.91 16.08
C LYS A 68 -4.04 9.36 17.00
N ASN A 69 -5.27 9.25 16.50
CA ASN A 69 -6.43 8.69 17.20
C ASN A 69 -6.61 7.17 17.02
N GLY A 70 -5.68 6.49 16.33
CA GLY A 70 -5.74 5.05 16.06
C GLY A 70 -6.65 4.66 14.89
N GLN A 71 -7.21 5.62 14.16
CA GLN A 71 -8.02 5.33 12.97
C GLN A 71 -7.12 5.14 11.74
N TRP A 72 -7.33 4.03 11.03
CA TRP A 72 -6.66 3.75 9.77
C TRP A 72 -7.26 4.56 8.63
N GLN A 73 -6.39 5.16 7.82
CA GLN A 73 -6.76 5.98 6.68
C GLN A 73 -5.86 5.66 5.48
N TRP A 74 -6.49 5.56 4.31
CA TRP A 74 -5.79 5.48 3.04
C TRP A 74 -5.36 6.85 2.55
N VAL A 75 -4.21 6.92 1.89
CA VAL A 75 -3.67 8.16 1.27
C VAL A 75 -4.63 8.78 0.24
N ASP A 76 -5.53 8.00 -0.37
CA ASP A 76 -6.52 8.46 -1.34
C ASP A 76 -7.88 8.84 -0.72
N GLN A 77 -7.98 8.81 0.62
CA GLN A 77 -9.22 9.04 1.38
C GLN A 77 -10.31 7.98 1.18
N THR A 78 -9.97 6.83 0.60
CA THR A 78 -10.91 5.70 0.52
C THR A 78 -11.34 5.27 1.93
N PRO A 79 -12.64 5.05 2.19
CA PRO A 79 -13.11 4.61 3.49
C PRO A 79 -12.53 3.24 3.87
N TYR A 80 -11.76 3.20 4.96
CA TYR A 80 -11.10 1.99 5.44
C TYR A 80 -12.06 0.82 5.72
N GLU A 81 -13.29 1.11 6.15
CA GLU A 81 -14.34 0.11 6.44
C GLU A 81 -14.62 -0.82 5.24
N LYS A 82 -14.41 -0.35 4.00
CA LYS A 82 -14.62 -1.14 2.79
C LYS A 82 -13.50 -2.14 2.51
N THR A 83 -12.33 -1.93 3.10
CA THR A 83 -11.08 -2.67 2.81
C THR A 83 -10.47 -3.32 4.06
N ALA A 84 -11.13 -3.21 5.22
CA ALA A 84 -10.66 -3.70 6.51
C ALA A 84 -10.54 -5.25 6.61
N THR A 85 -10.82 -5.98 5.53
CA THR A 85 -10.91 -7.44 5.48
C THR A 85 -9.60 -8.14 5.08
N PHE A 86 -8.51 -7.38 4.88
CA PHE A 86 -7.27 -7.88 4.27
C PHE A 86 -6.11 -8.11 5.24
N TRP A 87 -6.32 -7.91 6.53
CA TRP A 87 -5.29 -8.15 7.54
C TRP A 87 -4.97 -9.64 7.70
N LYS A 88 -3.71 -9.94 7.99
CA LYS A 88 -3.32 -11.29 8.42
C LYS A 88 -3.98 -11.59 9.77
N PRO A 89 -4.28 -12.87 10.08
CA PRO A 89 -4.79 -13.23 11.40
C PRO A 89 -3.88 -12.68 12.51
N GLY A 90 -4.44 -11.88 13.41
CA GLY A 90 -3.70 -11.21 14.49
C GLY A 90 -3.24 -9.78 14.18
N GLU A 91 -3.42 -9.30 12.95
CA GLU A 91 -3.19 -7.90 12.57
C GLU A 91 -4.51 -7.12 12.42
N PRO A 92 -4.53 -5.79 12.63
CA PRO A 92 -3.41 -4.96 13.10
C PRO A 92 -3.14 -5.20 14.59
N ASN A 93 -1.91 -5.58 14.93
CA ASN A 93 -1.48 -5.71 16.31
C ASN A 93 -1.09 -4.31 16.81
N LEU A 94 -1.78 -3.82 17.84
CA LEU A 94 -1.48 -2.50 18.44
C LEU A 94 -0.24 -2.57 19.36
N LEU A 95 0.46 -3.70 19.40
CA LEU A 95 1.50 -4.01 20.39
C LEU A 95 2.79 -3.21 20.19
N PHE A 96 3.04 -2.69 18.99
CA PHE A 96 4.27 -1.97 18.66
C PHE A 96 4.07 -0.49 18.25
N ALA A 97 2.86 0.06 18.45
CA ALA A 97 2.52 1.41 17.97
C ALA A 97 2.81 1.60 16.46
N GLU A 98 2.59 0.55 15.66
CA GLU A 98 2.76 0.62 14.21
C GLU A 98 1.68 1.53 13.62
N LYS A 99 2.10 2.69 13.11
CA LYS A 99 1.21 3.67 12.46
C LYS A 99 1.18 3.53 10.94
N CYS A 100 1.80 2.49 10.41
CA CYS A 100 2.00 2.29 8.97
C CYS A 100 1.78 0.82 8.66
N ALA A 101 1.16 0.51 7.52
CA ALA A 101 0.96 -0.85 7.08
C ALA A 101 1.97 -1.25 5.99
N ALA A 102 2.33 -2.52 5.97
CA ALA A 102 3.13 -3.13 4.92
C ALA A 102 2.53 -4.48 4.52
N ILE A 103 2.86 -4.91 3.30
CA ILE A 103 2.40 -6.16 2.70
C ILE A 103 3.57 -7.12 2.48
#